data_AF-A0A349WYP8-F1
#
_entry.id   AF-A0A349WYP8-F1
#
_cell.length_a   1.000
_cell.length_b   1.000
_cell.length_c   1.000
_cell.angle_alpha   90.00
_cell.angle_beta   90.00
_cell.angle_gamma   90.00
#
_symmetry.space_group_name_H-M   'P 1'
#
loop_
_entity.id
_entity.type
_entity.pdbx_description
1 polymer ?
#
loop_
_entity_poly.entity_id
_entity_poly.type
_entity_poly.pdbx_seq_one_letter_code
_entity_poly.pdbx_strand_id
1 'polypeptide(L)'
;MKTNFIRKATAYELIPTDEFVIEKTIVLEQYLFECFIHHPLDDYEFIRENLKLMYCDQNEVFHCIFVTSDSHDFGILVESEGSHYARYAAYLSKMEKDK
;
A
#
# COMPACT_ATOMS: atom_id res chain seq x y z
N MET A 1 16.65 -6.33 11.02
CA MET A 1 15.51 -5.41 11.12
C MET A 1 15.79 -4.22 10.21
N LYS A 2 14.83 -3.82 9.37
CA LYS A 2 14.94 -2.68 8.45
C LYS A 2 13.86 -1.66 8.84
N THR A 3 14.12 -0.38 8.58
CA THR A 3 13.18 0.72 8.84
C THR A 3 13.43 1.86 7.85
N ASN A 4 12.46 2.77 7.71
CA ASN A 4 12.57 3.96 6.88
C ASN A 4 13.01 5.16 7.73
N PHE A 5 14.08 5.82 7.32
CA PHE A 5 14.49 7.09 7.91
C PHE A 5 13.86 8.25 7.15
N ILE A 6 13.25 9.18 7.89
CA ILE A 6 12.64 10.39 7.32
C ILE A 6 13.59 11.57 7.55
N ARG A 7 14.02 12.23 6.48
CA ARG A 7 14.96 13.35 6.55
C ARG A 7 14.23 14.62 6.97
N LYS A 8 14.66 15.24 8.08
CA LYS A 8 14.05 16.47 8.64
C LYS A 8 12.56 16.29 8.99
N ALA A 9 12.22 15.12 9.54
CA ALA A 9 10.86 14.83 9.99
C ALA A 9 10.36 15.87 11.00
N THR A 10 9.11 16.28 10.82
CA THR A 10 8.29 16.93 11.85
C THR A 10 7.86 15.89 12.89
N ALA A 11 7.32 16.36 14.02
CA ALA A 11 6.83 15.45 15.06
C ALA A 11 5.71 14.53 14.57
N TYR A 12 4.87 14.99 13.63
CA TYR A 12 3.79 14.22 13.04
C TYR A 12 4.30 13.14 12.09
N GLU A 13 5.34 13.41 11.30
CA GLU A 13 5.92 12.42 10.37
C GLU A 13 6.68 11.29 11.08
N LEU A 14 7.03 11.45 12.37
CA LEU A 14 7.74 10.42 13.13
C LEU A 14 6.86 9.24 13.52
N ILE A 15 5.54 9.40 13.52
CA ILE A 15 4.58 8.40 13.96
C ILE A 15 3.51 8.26 12.87
N PRO A 16 3.24 7.04 12.35
CA PRO A 16 2.14 6.84 11.39
C PRO A 16 0.81 7.31 12.01
N THR A 17 0.13 8.24 11.34
CA THR A 17 -1.16 8.79 11.77
C THR A 17 -2.31 8.44 10.82
N ASP A 18 -2.01 8.03 9.59
CA ASP A 18 -3.03 7.76 8.59
C ASP A 18 -3.85 6.53 8.97
N GLU A 19 -5.16 6.71 9.06
CA GLU A 19 -6.10 5.61 9.24
C GLU A 19 -6.43 4.98 7.88
N PHE A 20 -6.63 3.66 7.86
CA PHE A 20 -6.90 2.93 6.62
C PHE A 20 -7.86 1.76 6.80
N VAL A 21 -8.52 1.39 5.70
CA VAL A 21 -9.34 0.19 5.57
C VAL A 21 -8.84 -0.61 4.37
N ILE A 22 -8.56 -1.90 4.58
CA ILE A 22 -8.21 -2.82 3.49
C ILE A 22 -9.51 -3.32 2.86
N GLU A 23 -9.88 -2.76 1.71
CA GLU A 23 -11.06 -3.18 0.95
C GLU A 23 -10.83 -4.54 0.27
N LYS A 24 -9.59 -4.82 -0.14
CA LYS A 24 -9.25 -6.09 -0.79
C LYS A 24 -7.78 -6.45 -0.62
N THR A 25 -7.52 -7.74 -0.43
CA THR A 25 -6.16 -8.30 -0.50
C THR A 25 -5.89 -8.88 -1.88
N ILE A 26 -4.77 -8.51 -2.50
CA ILE A 26 -4.30 -9.03 -3.77
C ILE A 26 -3.00 -9.78 -3.51
N VAL A 27 -3.01 -11.09 -3.76
CA VAL A 27 -1.83 -11.95 -3.66
C VAL A 27 -1.29 -12.17 -5.06
N LEU A 28 -0.11 -11.61 -5.33
CA LEU A 28 0.60 -11.71 -6.59
C LEU A 28 1.64 -12.82 -6.53
N GLU A 29 2.03 -13.31 -7.71
CA GLU A 29 3.24 -14.12 -7.85
C GLU A 29 4.47 -13.30 -7.44
N GLN A 30 5.49 -13.98 -6.88
CA GLN A 30 6.69 -13.35 -6.34
C GLN A 30 7.32 -12.35 -7.34
N TYR A 31 7.54 -12.79 -8.58
CA TYR A 31 8.18 -11.97 -9.60
C TYR A 31 7.41 -10.67 -9.87
N LEU A 32 6.08 -10.76 -9.99
CA LEU A 32 5.24 -9.58 -10.24
C LEU A 32 5.22 -8.64 -9.03
N PHE A 33 5.20 -9.18 -7.81
CA PHE A 33 5.28 -8.37 -6.60
C PHE A 33 6.63 -7.65 -6.49
N GLU A 34 7.73 -8.32 -6.79
CA GLU A 34 9.07 -7.72 -6.82
C GLU A 34 9.17 -6.61 -7.89
N CYS A 35 8.66 -6.85 -9.10
CA CYS A 35 8.56 -5.81 -10.13
C CYS A 35 7.77 -4.60 -9.62
N PHE A 36 6.61 -4.83 -9.00
CA PHE A 36 5.77 -3.77 -8.45
C PHE A 36 6.49 -2.92 -7.40
N ILE A 37 7.14 -3.51 -6.41
CA ILE A 37 7.86 -2.74 -5.38
C ILE A 37 9.09 -2.00 -5.92
N HIS A 38 9.68 -2.48 -7.03
CA HIS A 38 10.79 -1.80 -7.71
C HIS A 38 10.33 -0.67 -8.63
N HIS A 39 9.12 -0.77 -9.18
CA HIS A 39 8.54 0.16 -10.14
C HIS A 39 7.08 0.51 -9.78
N PRO A 40 6.81 1.12 -8.61
CA PRO A 40 5.44 1.31 -8.11
C PRO A 40 4.61 2.32 -8.92
N LEU A 41 5.26 3.13 -9.76
CA LEU A 41 4.65 4.15 -10.62
C LEU A 41 4.32 3.65 -12.04
N ASP A 42 4.64 2.40 -12.37
CA ASP A 42 4.20 1.78 -13.62
C ASP A 42 2.71 1.41 -13.56
N ASP A 43 2.07 1.27 -14.72
CA ASP A 43 0.68 0.86 -14.81
C ASP A 43 0.52 -0.66 -14.55
N TYR A 44 -0.33 -1.02 -13.60
CA TYR A 44 -0.62 -2.41 -13.24
C TYR A 44 -2.10 -2.76 -13.39
N GLU A 45 -2.35 -3.91 -14.01
CA GLU A 45 -3.72 -4.42 -14.23
C GLU A 45 -4.48 -4.61 -12.92
N PHE A 46 -3.83 -5.16 -11.89
CA PHE A 46 -4.47 -5.39 -10.60
C PHE A 46 -4.84 -4.08 -9.88
N ILE A 47 -4.22 -2.94 -10.21
CA ILE A 47 -4.64 -1.63 -9.69
C ILE A 47 -5.84 -1.14 -10.51
N ARG A 48 -5.74 -1.23 -11.85
CA ARG A 48 -6.81 -0.85 -12.78
C ARG A 48 -8.14 -1.55 -12.51
N GLU A 49 -8.10 -2.85 -12.23
CA GLU A 49 -9.30 -3.65 -11.94
C GLU A 49 -9.97 -3.28 -10.61
N ASN A 50 -9.25 -2.63 -9.69
CA ASN A 50 -9.72 -2.36 -8.33
C ASN A 50 -9.85 -0.85 -8.02
N LEU A 51 -9.82 0.04 -9.02
CA LEU A 51 -9.94 1.49 -8.85
C LEU A 51 -11.10 1.93 -7.95
N LYS A 52 -12.26 1.28 -8.08
CA LYS A 52 -13.47 1.64 -7.31
C LYS A 52 -13.37 1.32 -5.82
N LEU A 53 -12.38 0.53 -5.41
CA LEU A 53 -12.13 0.17 -4.01
C LEU A 53 -11.13 1.11 -3.34
N MET A 54 -10.52 2.02 -4.08
CA MET A 54 -9.50 2.94 -3.57
C MET A 54 -10.05 4.37 -3.58
N TYR A 55 -10.08 4.99 -2.41
CA TYR A 55 -10.46 6.39 -2.21
C TYR A 55 -10.13 6.84 -0.79
N CYS A 56 -10.10 8.15 -0.55
CA CYS A 56 -10.08 8.72 0.80
C CYS A 56 -11.49 9.20 1.16
N ASP A 57 -12.00 8.77 2.31
CA ASP A 57 -13.35 9.12 2.76
C ASP A 57 -13.42 10.52 3.40
N GLN A 58 -14.62 10.92 3.82
CA GLN A 58 -14.84 12.22 4.46
C GLN A 58 -14.21 12.40 5.85
N ASN A 59 -13.72 11.31 6.45
CA ASN A 59 -13.03 11.30 7.74
C ASN A 59 -11.51 11.16 7.56
N GLU A 60 -11.00 11.34 6.34
CA GLU A 60 -9.58 11.19 6.00
C GLU A 60 -9.06 9.75 6.16
N VAL A 61 -9.94 8.75 6.09
CA VAL A 61 -9.57 7.33 6.12
C VAL A 61 -9.29 6.83 4.70
N PHE A 62 -8.11 6.23 4.51
CA PHE A 62 -7.71 5.65 3.24
C PHE A 62 -8.32 4.26 3.03
N HIS A 63 -9.26 4.15 2.12
CA HIS A 63 -9.71 2.87 1.57
C HIS A 63 -8.70 2.41 0.53
N CYS A 64 -8.07 1.27 0.77
CA CYS A 64 -6.93 0.80 -0.01
C CYS A 64 -7.03 -0.69 -0.34
N ILE A 65 -6.28 -1.09 -1.36
CA ILE A 65 -5.97 -2.51 -1.59
C ILE A 65 -4.66 -2.86 -0.89
N PHE A 66 -4.57 -4.08 -0.36
CA PHE A 66 -3.34 -4.62 0.19
C PHE A 66 -2.71 -5.59 -0.80
N VAL A 67 -1.62 -5.18 -1.43
CA VAL A 67 -0.90 -5.95 -2.45
C VAL A 67 0.26 -6.69 -1.77
N THR A 68 0.32 -8.01 -1.94
CA THR A 68 1.33 -8.86 -1.28
C THR A 68 1.67 -10.08 -2.15
N SER A 69 2.56 -10.94 -1.66
CA SER A 69 2.86 -12.26 -2.23
C SER A 69 3.09 -13.27 -1.12
N ASP A 70 2.96 -14.57 -1.42
CA ASP A 70 3.19 -15.63 -0.43
C ASP A 70 4.66 -15.78 -0.02
N SER A 71 5.59 -15.26 -0.84
CA SER A 71 7.02 -15.28 -0.57
C SER A 71 7.49 -14.18 0.39
N HIS A 72 6.61 -13.24 0.75
CA HIS A 72 6.94 -12.09 1.61
C HIS A 72 6.07 -12.06 2.87
N ASP A 73 6.62 -11.56 3.97
CA ASP A 73 5.94 -11.37 5.26
C ASP A 73 5.29 -9.99 5.40
N PHE A 74 5.21 -9.24 4.30
CA PHE A 74 4.64 -7.90 4.22
C PHE A 74 3.85 -7.70 2.93
N GLY A 75 3.16 -6.58 2.85
CA GLY A 75 2.61 -6.06 1.61
C GLY A 75 2.66 -4.54 1.58
N ILE A 76 2.13 -3.99 0.50
CA ILE A 76 2.00 -2.55 0.29
C ILE A 76 0.50 -2.23 0.25
N LEU A 77 0.07 -1.32 1.12
CA LEU A 77 -1.22 -0.65 1.00
C LEU A 77 -1.15 0.31 -0.17
N VAL A 78 -2.15 0.28 -1.05
CA VAL A 78 -2.21 1.12 -2.24
C VAL A 78 -3.55 1.86 -2.28
N GLU A 79 -3.47 3.18 -2.42
CA GLU A 79 -4.56 4.04 -2.87
C GLU A 79 -4.05 4.75 -4.14
N SER A 80 -4.82 4.72 -5.23
CA SER A 80 -4.33 5.15 -6.54
C SER A 80 -4.83 6.51 -7.02
N GLU A 81 -5.79 7.09 -6.32
CA GLU A 81 -6.50 8.32 -6.69
C GLU A 81 -7.03 8.24 -8.13
N GLY A 82 -7.54 7.07 -8.52
CA GLY A 82 -8.03 6.79 -9.87
C GLY A 82 -6.94 6.45 -10.92
N SER A 83 -5.66 6.41 -10.53
CA SER A 83 -4.54 6.05 -11.40
C SER A 83 -4.35 4.54 -11.51
N HIS A 84 -3.64 4.05 -12.52
CA HIS A 84 -3.33 2.62 -12.67
C HIS A 84 -2.03 2.19 -11.96
N TYR A 85 -1.43 3.09 -11.19
CA TYR A 85 -0.20 2.88 -10.42
C TYR A 85 -0.42 3.22 -8.94
N ALA A 86 0.53 2.87 -8.08
CA ALA A 86 0.42 3.13 -6.64
C ALA A 86 0.81 4.57 -6.30
N ARG A 87 -0.15 5.50 -6.43
CA ARG A 87 0.06 6.92 -6.13
C ARG A 87 0.39 7.15 -4.65
N TYR A 88 -0.41 6.57 -3.78
CA TYR A 88 -0.14 6.48 -2.36
C TYR A 88 0.19 5.04 -2.01
N ALA A 89 1.28 4.85 -1.27
CA ALA A 89 1.79 3.54 -0.91
C ALA A 89 2.33 3.53 0.52
N ALA A 90 1.98 2.50 1.29
CA ALA A 90 2.52 2.30 2.63
C ALA A 90 2.91 0.84 2.86
N TYR A 91 4.04 0.61 3.53
CA TYR A 91 4.45 -0.72 3.98
C TYR A 91 3.56 -1.18 5.14
N LEU A 92 3.09 -2.42 5.10
CA LEU A 92 2.39 -3.06 6.22
C LEU A 92 2.87 -4.50 6.41
N SER A 93 3.31 -4.86 7.62
CA SER A 93 3.65 -6.25 7.94
C SER A 93 2.39 -7.11 8.02
N LYS A 94 2.44 -8.36 7.52
CA LYS A 94 1.33 -9.31 7.68
C LYS A 94 1.01 -9.59 9.15
N MET A 95 2.00 -9.54 10.03
CA MET A 95 1.77 -9.71 11.48
C MET A 95 0.99 -8.54 12.10
N GLU A 96 1.08 -7.34 11.53
CA GLU A 96 0.36 -6.16 12.00
C GLU A 96 -1.07 -6.14 11.44
N LYS A 97 -1.25 -6.64 10.22
CA LYS A 97 -2.55 -6.79 9.57
C LYS A 97 -3.53 -7.69 10.34
N ASP A 98 -3.02 -8.73 11.00
CA ASP A 98 -3.83 -9.72 11.71
C ASP A 98 -4.11 -9.36 13.19
N LYS A 99 -3.73 -8.15 13.63
CA LYS A 99 -4.00 -7.63 14.99
C LYS A 99 -5.30 -6.83 15.03
#